data_AF-A0A7T0NVS2-F1
#
_entry.id   AF-A0A7T0NVS2-F1
#
_cell.length_a   1.000
_cell.length_b   1.000
_cell.length_c   1.000
_cell.angle_alpha   90.00
_cell.angle_beta   90.00
_cell.angle_gamma   90.00
#
_symmetry.space_group_name_H-M   'P 1'
#
loop_
_entity.id
_entity.type
_entity.pdbx_description
1 polymer ?
#
loop_
_entity_poly.entity_id
_entity_poly.type
_entity_poly.pdbx_seq_one_letter_code
_entity_poly.pdbx_strand_id
1 'polypeptide(L)'
;MTEWHQGDAEMAITLTRERLNRAMDYKSKYDADEHNLCLALILFKDGSSDVLAAYSNDSAIPESIRLGLNLIPNLYAALPKNERFGCDGMAQYHTEPKLLNYLCANPSLHQNTFPSPAPKSFYRSILAGQREQASRQARMMKRTEDIASLTLVTEIDCCPTCTAHSINRFRALFPNTPLHTIELGKKVAEKSPPQLKEVKITKMKTNLKK
;
A
#
# COMPACT_ATOMS: atom_id res chain seq x y z
N MET A 1 15.85 16.35 -0.90
CA MET A 1 14.71 16.00 -1.78
C MET A 1 13.49 15.96 -0.91
N THR A 2 12.53 16.82 -1.23
CA THR A 2 11.36 17.16 -0.43
C THR A 2 10.31 16.06 -0.49
N GLU A 3 9.63 15.89 0.64
CA GLU A 3 8.38 15.16 0.86
C GLU A 3 7.47 15.10 -0.38
N TRP A 4 6.76 13.96 -0.58
CA TRP A 4 5.79 13.80 -1.66
C TRP A 4 4.78 14.96 -1.63
N HIS A 5 4.62 15.66 -2.75
CA HIS A 5 3.58 16.68 -2.82
C HIS A 5 2.20 16.00 -2.70
N GLN A 6 1.28 16.63 -1.95
CA GLN A 6 -0.06 16.09 -1.73
C GLN A 6 -0.78 15.74 -3.04
N GLY A 7 -0.63 16.56 -4.08
CA GLY A 7 -1.23 16.29 -5.39
C GLY A 7 -0.70 15.01 -6.06
N ASP A 8 0.59 14.72 -5.91
CA ASP A 8 1.18 13.49 -6.47
C ASP A 8 0.68 12.26 -5.71
N ALA A 9 0.57 12.37 -4.39
CA ALA A 9 0.04 11.33 -3.53
C ALA A 9 -1.43 10.99 -3.84
N GLU A 10 -2.26 12.02 -4.03
CA GLU A 10 -3.66 11.89 -4.43
C GLU A 10 -3.82 11.32 -5.84
N MET A 11 -2.95 11.71 -6.78
CA MET A 11 -2.93 11.13 -8.12
C MET A 11 -2.56 9.64 -8.07
N ALA A 12 -1.54 9.27 -7.29
CA ALA A 12 -1.08 7.88 -7.18
C ALA A 12 -2.18 6.95 -6.66
N ILE A 13 -2.91 7.34 -5.62
CA ILE A 13 -4.00 6.54 -5.08
C ILE A 13 -5.20 6.49 -6.03
N THR A 14 -5.53 7.59 -6.71
CA THR A 14 -6.59 7.63 -7.72
C THR A 14 -6.29 6.68 -8.89
N LEU A 15 -5.07 6.68 -9.42
CA LEU A 15 -4.65 5.77 -10.48
C LEU A 15 -4.67 4.31 -10.02
N THR A 16 -4.26 4.05 -8.77
CA THR A 16 -4.28 2.70 -8.20
C THR A 16 -5.71 2.20 -8.02
N ARG A 17 -6.61 3.07 -7.56
CA ARG A 17 -8.05 2.82 -7.42
C ARG A 17 -8.70 2.47 -8.76
N GLU A 18 -8.44 3.28 -9.79
CA GLU A 18 -8.97 3.03 -11.14
C GLU A 18 -8.49 1.67 -11.70
N ARG A 19 -7.21 1.34 -11.49
CA ARG A 19 -6.68 0.02 -11.88
C ARG A 19 -7.34 -1.12 -11.13
N LEU A 20 -7.59 -0.95 -9.83
CA LEU A 20 -8.29 -1.94 -9.01
C LEU A 20 -9.72 -2.15 -9.50
N ASN A 21 -10.48 -1.07 -9.70
CA ASN A 21 -11.87 -1.14 -10.17
C ASN A 21 -11.94 -1.88 -11.51
N ARG A 22 -11.15 -1.48 -12.51
CA ARG A 22 -11.06 -2.18 -13.81
C ARG A 22 -10.71 -3.66 -13.69
N ALA A 23 -9.80 -4.01 -12.78
CA ALA A 23 -9.42 -5.40 -12.57
C ALA A 23 -10.54 -6.22 -11.90
N MET A 24 -11.47 -5.56 -11.22
CA MET A 24 -12.62 -6.18 -10.53
C MET A 24 -13.92 -6.14 -11.34
N ASP A 25 -13.96 -5.46 -12.49
CA ASP A 25 -15.14 -5.34 -13.37
C ASP A 25 -15.78 -6.68 -13.76
N TYR A 26 -15.01 -7.77 -13.78
CA TYR A 26 -15.52 -9.11 -14.07
C TYR A 26 -16.51 -9.64 -13.00
N LYS A 27 -16.56 -9.02 -11.81
CA LYS A 27 -17.33 -9.50 -10.66
C LYS A 27 -18.58 -8.64 -10.43
N SER A 28 -19.66 -8.97 -11.12
CA SER A 28 -20.92 -8.19 -11.20
C SER A 28 -21.65 -7.86 -9.89
N LYS A 29 -21.29 -8.48 -8.76
CA LYS A 29 -21.89 -8.22 -7.43
C LYS A 29 -20.86 -7.73 -6.41
N TYR A 30 -19.79 -7.11 -6.88
CA TYR A 30 -18.72 -6.62 -6.01
C TYR A 30 -18.38 -5.19 -6.38
N ASP A 31 -18.61 -4.28 -5.43
CA ASP A 31 -18.18 -2.91 -5.56
C ASP A 31 -16.86 -2.74 -4.80
N ALA A 32 -15.77 -2.55 -5.55
CA ALA A 32 -14.46 -2.36 -4.94
C ALA A 32 -14.39 -1.05 -4.15
N ASP A 33 -15.23 -0.05 -4.48
CA ASP A 33 -15.30 1.23 -3.78
C ASP A 33 -15.97 1.15 -2.40
N GLU A 34 -16.66 0.07 -2.06
CA GLU A 34 -17.15 -0.18 -0.70
C GLU A 34 -16.02 -0.57 0.29
N HIS A 35 -14.77 -0.56 -0.16
CA HIS A 35 -13.61 -0.99 0.61
C HIS A 35 -12.47 0.04 0.54
N ASN A 36 -11.64 0.05 1.58
CA ASN A 36 -10.52 0.98 1.72
C ASN A 36 -9.34 0.55 0.85
N LEU A 37 -8.69 1.53 0.23
CA LEU A 37 -7.37 1.41 -0.38
C LEU A 37 -6.43 2.37 0.35
N CYS A 38 -5.22 1.91 0.66
CA CYS A 38 -4.17 2.77 1.20
C CYS A 38 -2.87 2.51 0.46
N LEU A 39 -2.08 3.57 0.28
CA LEU A 39 -0.73 3.51 -0.25
C LEU A 39 0.30 3.87 0.82
N ALA A 40 1.46 3.23 0.75
CA ALA A 40 2.68 3.71 1.39
C ALA A 40 3.64 4.20 0.31
N LEU A 41 3.87 5.52 0.26
CA LEU A 41 4.87 6.15 -0.61
C LEU A 41 6.17 6.27 0.16
N ILE A 42 7.21 5.57 -0.29
CA ILE A 42 8.46 5.40 0.43
C ILE A 42 9.56 6.11 -0.33
N LEU A 43 10.30 6.98 0.36
CA LEU A 43 11.56 7.52 -0.12
C LEU A 43 12.70 6.93 0.71
N PHE A 44 13.70 6.35 0.05
CA PHE A 44 14.87 5.76 0.70
C PHE A 44 16.03 6.75 0.77
N LYS A 45 16.96 6.51 1.70
CA LYS A 45 18.14 7.36 1.94
C LYS A 45 19.09 7.46 0.74
N ASP A 46 19.09 6.46 -0.14
CA ASP A 46 19.88 6.46 -1.38
C ASP A 46 19.18 7.19 -2.55
N GLY A 47 18.03 7.83 -2.30
CA GLY A 47 17.28 8.60 -3.29
C GLY A 47 16.32 7.78 -4.15
N SER A 48 16.30 6.46 -4.03
CA SER A 48 15.29 5.62 -4.67
C SER A 48 13.93 5.71 -3.95
N SER A 49 12.86 5.30 -4.63
CA SER A 49 11.49 5.31 -4.09
C SER A 49 10.74 4.02 -4.39
N ASP A 50 9.75 3.68 -3.57
CA ASP A 50 8.83 2.56 -3.81
C ASP A 50 7.40 2.93 -3.38
N VAL A 51 6.41 2.22 -3.92
CA VAL A 51 4.99 2.39 -3.60
C VAL A 51 4.39 1.03 -3.29
N LEU A 52 3.87 0.90 -2.06
CA LEU A 52 3.12 -0.28 -1.64
C LEU A 52 1.63 0.04 -1.61
N ALA A 53 0.79 -0.93 -1.96
CA ALA A 53 -0.66 -0.77 -1.96
C ALA A 53 -1.33 -1.85 -1.11
N ALA A 54 -2.21 -1.44 -0.20
CA ALA A 54 -3.00 -2.35 0.63
C ALA A 54 -4.50 -2.08 0.43
N TYR A 55 -5.25 -3.17 0.28
CA TYR A 55 -6.69 -3.16 0.12
C TYR A 55 -7.36 -3.95 1.25
N SER A 56 -8.45 -3.41 1.81
CA SER A 56 -9.08 -3.96 3.03
C SER A 56 -9.82 -5.28 2.82
N ASN A 57 -10.19 -5.61 1.58
CA ASN A 57 -10.88 -6.84 1.23
C ASN A 57 -10.13 -7.65 0.17
N ASP A 58 -8.83 -7.81 0.34
CA ASP A 58 -7.98 -8.56 -0.58
C ASP A 58 -8.37 -10.05 -0.71
N SER A 59 -9.00 -10.63 0.32
CA SER A 59 -9.54 -11.99 0.26
C SER A 59 -10.58 -12.20 -0.86
N ALA A 60 -11.28 -11.14 -1.27
CA ALA A 60 -12.26 -11.18 -2.36
C ALA A 60 -11.63 -11.16 -3.76
N ILE A 61 -10.30 -10.94 -3.85
CA ILE A 61 -9.54 -10.75 -5.08
C ILE A 61 -8.70 -12.01 -5.38
N PRO A 62 -8.85 -12.62 -6.57
CA PRO A 62 -7.99 -13.70 -7.03
C PRO A 62 -6.51 -13.32 -6.95
N GLU A 63 -5.66 -14.28 -6.61
CA GLU A 63 -4.23 -14.04 -6.45
C GLU A 63 -3.55 -13.46 -7.70
N SER A 64 -3.93 -13.90 -8.90
CA SER A 64 -3.38 -13.34 -10.15
C SER A 64 -3.62 -11.83 -10.29
N ILE A 65 -4.78 -11.36 -9.80
CA ILE A 65 -5.14 -9.94 -9.82
C ILE A 65 -4.38 -9.20 -8.71
N ARG A 66 -4.33 -9.77 -7.49
CA ARG A 66 -3.54 -9.18 -6.40
C ARG A 66 -2.08 -8.98 -6.78
N LEU A 67 -1.46 -9.99 -7.40
CA LEU A 67 -0.09 -9.92 -7.89
C LEU A 67 0.06 -8.92 -9.04
N GLY A 68 -0.86 -8.92 -10.02
CA GLY A 68 -0.82 -7.96 -11.14
C GLY A 68 -1.02 -6.50 -10.72
N LEU A 69 -1.68 -6.26 -9.58
CA LEU A 69 -1.86 -4.95 -8.96
C LEU A 69 -0.78 -4.62 -7.92
N ASN A 70 0.17 -5.53 -7.66
CA ASN A 70 1.18 -5.41 -6.61
C ASN A 70 0.58 -5.11 -5.22
N LEU A 71 -0.60 -5.68 -4.91
CA LEU A 71 -1.20 -5.55 -3.59
C LEU A 71 -0.36 -6.32 -2.58
N ILE A 72 0.02 -5.66 -1.49
CA ILE A 72 0.81 -6.32 -0.46
C ILE A 72 -0.02 -7.42 0.22
N PRO A 73 0.62 -8.57 0.48
CA PRO A 73 -0.01 -9.65 1.23
C PRO A 73 -0.21 -9.28 2.70
N ASN A 74 -1.17 -9.93 3.35
CA ASN A 74 -1.37 -9.79 4.79
C ASN A 74 -0.39 -10.66 5.57
N LEU A 75 0.51 -10.04 6.34
CA LEU A 75 1.49 -10.72 7.18
C LEU A 75 1.12 -10.75 8.67
N TYR A 76 -0.02 -10.18 9.06
CA TYR A 76 -0.37 -9.98 10.48
C TYR A 76 -0.31 -11.27 11.31
N ALA A 77 -0.84 -12.37 10.78
CA ALA A 77 -0.87 -13.66 11.47
C ALA A 77 0.53 -14.28 11.65
N ALA A 78 1.47 -13.99 10.74
CA ALA A 78 2.82 -14.53 10.73
C ALA A 78 3.80 -13.72 11.60
N LEU A 79 3.46 -12.47 11.96
CA LEU A 79 4.30 -11.61 12.79
C LEU A 79 4.22 -11.98 14.28
N PRO A 80 5.33 -11.91 15.03
CA PRO A 80 5.33 -11.95 16.49
C PRO A 80 4.41 -10.88 17.09
N LYS A 81 3.66 -11.20 18.15
CA LYS A 81 2.66 -10.29 18.73
C LYS A 81 3.24 -8.92 19.14
N ASN A 82 4.47 -8.91 19.65
CA ASN A 82 5.21 -7.72 20.04
C ASN A 82 5.75 -6.89 18.86
N GLU A 83 5.65 -7.38 17.63
CA GLU A 83 6.11 -6.68 16.41
C GLU A 83 4.93 -6.17 15.56
N ARG A 84 3.69 -6.57 15.89
CA ARG A 84 2.50 -6.19 15.12
C ARG A 84 2.15 -4.72 15.30
N PHE A 85 1.92 -4.05 14.18
CA PHE A 85 1.10 -2.85 14.08
C PHE A 85 -0.36 -3.28 13.90
N GLY A 86 -1.29 -2.77 14.71
CA GLY A 86 -2.68 -3.16 14.52
C GLY A 86 -3.64 -2.76 15.61
N CYS A 87 -4.93 -2.94 15.30
CA CYS A 87 -6.06 -2.61 16.15
C CYS A 87 -6.64 -3.87 16.83
N ASP A 88 -5.81 -4.56 17.63
CA ASP A 88 -6.16 -5.74 18.45
C ASP A 88 -7.46 -6.48 18.06
N GLY A 89 -7.38 -7.32 17.03
CA GLY A 89 -8.48 -8.18 16.54
C GLY A 89 -9.07 -7.77 15.18
N MET A 90 -8.93 -6.50 14.77
CA MET A 90 -9.43 -5.98 13.49
C MET A 90 -8.34 -5.55 12.51
N ALA A 91 -7.07 -5.66 12.89
CA ALA A 91 -5.92 -5.15 12.13
C ALA A 91 -5.85 -5.66 10.68
N GLN A 92 -6.31 -6.89 10.42
CA GLN A 92 -6.34 -7.50 9.09
C GLN A 92 -7.29 -6.81 8.11
N TYR A 93 -8.27 -6.06 8.61
CA TYR A 93 -9.25 -5.31 7.78
C TYR A 93 -8.83 -3.86 7.56
N HIS A 94 -7.79 -3.41 8.25
CA HIS A 94 -7.29 -2.04 8.16
C HIS A 94 -6.05 -2.04 7.27
N THR A 95 -5.98 -1.10 6.34
CA THR A 95 -4.97 -1.07 5.30
C THR A 95 -3.67 -0.42 5.77
N GLU A 96 -3.74 0.57 6.67
CA GLU A 96 -2.56 1.24 7.23
C GLU A 96 -1.71 0.30 8.09
N PRO A 97 -2.28 -0.46 9.06
CA PRO A 97 -1.51 -1.43 9.82
C PRO A 97 -0.94 -2.53 8.92
N LYS A 98 -1.67 -2.94 7.88
CA LYS A 98 -1.18 -3.93 6.90
C LYS A 98 0.07 -3.44 6.17
N LEU A 99 0.08 -2.18 5.73
CA LEU A 99 1.27 -1.55 5.11
C LEU A 99 2.45 -1.50 6.06
N LEU A 100 2.24 -1.03 7.29
CA LEU A 100 3.31 -0.92 8.28
C LEU A 100 3.85 -2.29 8.70
N ASN A 101 2.99 -3.29 8.85
CA ASN A 101 3.39 -4.67 9.10
C ASN A 101 4.22 -5.25 7.96
N TYR A 102 3.82 -5.02 6.71
CA TYR A 102 4.60 -5.49 5.56
C TYR A 102 5.94 -4.75 5.47
N LEU A 103 5.94 -3.43 5.67
CA LEU A 103 7.14 -2.60 5.65
C LEU A 103 8.18 -3.03 6.69
N CYS A 104 7.73 -3.31 7.90
CA CYS A 104 8.59 -3.66 9.03
C CYS A 104 8.79 -5.17 9.20
N ALA A 105 8.21 -6.01 8.32
CA ALA A 105 8.41 -7.44 8.39
C ALA A 105 9.88 -7.77 8.08
N ASN A 106 10.40 -8.78 8.77
CA ASN A 106 11.74 -9.27 8.50
C ASN A 106 11.83 -9.87 7.07
N PRO A 107 13.04 -9.90 6.47
CA PRO A 107 13.20 -10.43 5.11
C PRO A 107 12.76 -11.89 4.94
N SER A 108 12.83 -12.73 5.98
CA SER A 108 12.39 -14.12 5.90
C SER A 108 10.87 -14.24 5.76
N LEU A 109 10.10 -13.36 6.42
CA LEU A 109 8.65 -13.28 6.24
C LEU A 109 8.29 -12.85 4.81
N HIS A 110 8.97 -11.85 4.25
CA HIS A 110 8.77 -11.45 2.84
C HIS A 110 8.95 -12.63 1.89
N GLN A 111 10.02 -13.41 2.07
CA GLN A 111 10.33 -14.58 1.25
C GLN A 111 9.27 -15.68 1.35
N ASN A 112 8.64 -15.83 2.51
CA ASN A 112 7.61 -16.85 2.76
C ASN A 112 6.22 -16.46 2.25
N THR A 113 6.03 -15.23 1.78
CA THR A 113 4.71 -14.75 1.39
C THR A 113 4.23 -15.24 0.01
N PHE A 114 5.14 -15.74 -0.80
CA PHE A 114 4.86 -16.15 -2.18
C PHE A 114 5.47 -17.55 -2.43
N PRO A 115 4.85 -18.63 -1.92
CA PRO A 115 5.39 -19.97 -2.06
C PRO A 115 5.47 -20.41 -3.53
N SER A 116 6.46 -21.27 -3.82
CA SER A 116 6.70 -21.80 -5.17
C SER A 116 5.51 -22.63 -5.66
N PRO A 117 5.05 -22.46 -6.92
CA PRO A 117 3.96 -23.28 -7.47
C PRO A 117 4.40 -24.73 -7.76
N ALA A 118 3.47 -25.68 -7.60
CA ALA A 118 3.56 -26.99 -8.24
C ALA A 118 3.09 -26.90 -9.72
N PRO A 119 3.73 -27.61 -10.68
CA PRO A 119 3.50 -27.39 -12.10
C PRO A 119 2.18 -28.01 -12.64
N LYS A 120 1.63 -27.38 -13.72
CA LYS A 120 0.80 -27.91 -14.86
C LYS A 120 -0.39 -26.97 -15.28
N SER A 121 -0.19 -26.16 -16.34
CA SER A 121 -1.15 -25.47 -17.29
C SER A 121 -0.72 -24.03 -17.69
N PHE A 122 -1.29 -23.43 -18.76
CA PHE A 122 -0.97 -22.07 -19.27
C PHE A 122 -1.29 -20.94 -18.28
N TYR A 123 -2.47 -20.96 -17.66
CA TYR A 123 -2.81 -19.98 -16.62
C TYR A 123 -1.88 -20.10 -15.40
N ARG A 124 -1.41 -21.32 -15.09
CA ARG A 124 -0.40 -21.51 -14.03
C ARG A 124 0.97 -20.93 -14.38
N SER A 125 1.40 -20.94 -15.65
CA SER A 125 2.69 -20.34 -16.02
C SER A 125 2.67 -18.82 -15.91
N ILE A 126 1.54 -18.17 -16.25
CA ILE A 126 1.37 -16.72 -16.03
C ILE A 126 1.44 -16.41 -14.53
N LEU A 127 0.66 -17.12 -13.72
CA LEU A 127 0.66 -16.92 -12.28
C LEU A 127 2.04 -17.19 -11.65
N ALA A 128 2.77 -18.18 -12.14
CA ALA A 128 4.12 -18.48 -11.70
C ALA A 128 5.08 -17.31 -11.98
N GLY A 129 5.03 -16.73 -13.19
CA GLY A 129 5.83 -15.54 -13.54
C GLY A 129 5.48 -14.33 -12.66
N GLN A 130 4.18 -14.07 -12.42
CA GLN A 130 3.74 -13.01 -11.52
C GLN A 130 4.24 -13.21 -10.08
N ARG A 131 4.17 -14.45 -9.56
CA ARG A 131 4.71 -14.79 -8.23
C ARG A 131 6.21 -14.62 -8.16
N GLU A 132 6.95 -15.04 -9.19
CA GLU A 132 8.40 -14.88 -9.23
C GLU A 132 8.78 -13.39 -9.21
N GLN A 133 8.09 -12.56 -10.00
CA GLN A 133 8.28 -11.11 -9.99
C GLN A 133 8.00 -10.52 -8.61
N ALA A 134 6.85 -10.84 -8.00
CA ALA A 134 6.49 -10.36 -6.67
C ALA A 134 7.50 -10.84 -5.60
N SER A 135 7.96 -12.08 -5.68
CA SER A 135 8.97 -12.64 -4.79
C SER A 135 10.31 -11.92 -4.93
N ARG A 136 10.72 -11.59 -6.17
CA ARG A 136 11.94 -10.82 -6.42
C ARG A 136 11.82 -9.42 -5.83
N GLN A 137 10.70 -8.73 -6.04
CA GLN A 137 10.46 -7.42 -5.46
C GLN A 137 10.50 -7.46 -3.93
N ALA A 138 9.82 -8.43 -3.31
CA ALA A 138 9.81 -8.61 -1.86
C ALA A 138 11.22 -8.86 -1.29
N ARG A 139 12.09 -9.60 -2.01
CA ARG A 139 13.48 -9.83 -1.60
C ARG A 139 14.38 -8.60 -1.74
N MET A 140 14.06 -7.71 -2.67
CA MET A 140 14.79 -6.45 -2.88
C MET A 140 14.27 -5.33 -1.99
N MET A 141 13.22 -5.59 -1.20
CA MET A 141 12.68 -4.61 -0.27
C MET A 141 13.74 -4.23 0.75
N LYS A 142 13.99 -2.92 0.86
CA LYS A 142 14.95 -2.37 1.81
C LYS A 142 14.36 -2.39 3.21
N ARG A 143 15.25 -2.33 4.21
CA ARG A 143 14.85 -2.36 5.61
C ARG A 143 14.27 -1.02 6.03
N THR A 144 13.47 -1.02 7.09
CA THR A 144 12.86 0.20 7.61
C THR A 144 13.90 1.25 8.00
N GLU A 145 15.08 0.85 8.49
CA GLU A 145 16.17 1.80 8.78
C GLU A 145 16.73 2.54 7.56
N ASP A 146 16.49 2.05 6.34
CA ASP A 146 16.97 2.67 5.10
C ASP A 146 15.98 3.70 4.54
N ILE A 147 14.81 3.87 5.19
CA ILE A 147 13.78 4.84 4.81
C ILE A 147 14.22 6.24 5.24
N ALA A 148 14.10 7.19 4.31
CA ALA A 148 14.30 8.62 4.55
C ALA A 148 12.98 9.31 4.93
N SER A 149 11.87 8.96 4.29
CA SER A 149 10.52 9.40 4.67
C SER A 149 9.45 8.44 4.17
N LEU A 150 8.33 8.43 4.89
CA LEU A 150 7.16 7.61 4.59
C LEU A 150 5.90 8.47 4.59
N THR A 151 5.10 8.37 3.52
CA THR A 151 3.77 8.97 3.45
C THR A 151 2.73 7.88 3.28
N LEU A 152 1.81 7.77 4.25
CA LEU A 152 0.62 6.95 4.11
C LEU A 152 -0.49 7.78 3.47
N VAL A 153 -1.09 7.29 2.40
CA VAL A 153 -2.24 7.91 1.74
C VAL A 153 -3.41 6.97 1.91
N THR A 154 -4.43 7.35 2.67
CA THR A 154 -5.58 6.49 2.95
C THR A 154 -6.86 7.14 2.45
N GLU A 155 -7.72 6.35 1.82
CA GLU A 155 -9.01 6.88 1.38
C GLU A 155 -9.91 7.20 2.58
N ILE A 156 -9.92 6.34 3.60
CA ILE A 156 -10.73 6.51 4.82
C ILE A 156 -9.86 7.06 5.94
N ASP A 157 -10.37 8.02 6.71
CA ASP A 157 -9.67 8.59 7.86
C ASP A 157 -9.26 7.53 8.88
N CYS A 158 -8.06 7.67 9.44
CA CYS A 158 -7.55 6.70 10.40
C CYS A 158 -8.36 6.73 11.68
N CYS A 159 -8.92 5.59 12.08
CA CYS A 159 -9.60 5.51 13.37
C CYS A 159 -8.61 5.73 14.54
N PRO A 160 -9.10 6.13 15.73
CA PRO A 160 -8.23 6.37 16.89
C PRO A 160 -7.32 5.19 17.24
N THR A 161 -7.81 3.96 17.06
CA THR A 161 -7.04 2.73 17.30
C THR A 161 -5.92 2.54 16.28
N CYS A 162 -6.17 2.80 14.98
CA CYS A 162 -5.11 2.79 13.95
C CYS A 162 -4.02 3.80 14.30
N THR A 163 -4.44 5.01 14.66
CA THR A 163 -3.54 6.09 15.02
C THR A 163 -2.67 5.72 16.22
N ALA A 164 -3.28 5.20 17.30
CA ALA A 164 -2.54 4.84 18.50
C ALA A 164 -1.60 3.64 18.30
N HIS A 165 -2.12 2.53 17.76
CA HIS A 165 -1.41 1.25 17.78
C HIS A 165 -0.62 0.94 16.51
N SER A 166 -0.78 1.76 15.47
CA SER A 166 -0.04 1.61 14.21
C SER A 166 0.82 2.83 13.91
N ILE A 167 0.20 4.00 13.68
CA ILE A 167 0.93 5.21 13.26
C ILE A 167 1.84 5.73 14.37
N ASN A 168 1.31 5.97 15.57
CA ASN A 168 2.09 6.48 16.70
C ASN A 168 3.11 5.46 17.19
N ARG A 169 2.76 4.17 17.15
CA ARG A 169 3.71 3.08 17.41
C ARG A 169 4.88 3.11 16.43
N PHE A 170 4.63 3.29 15.13
CA PHE A 170 5.69 3.40 14.14
C PHE A 170 6.59 4.59 14.42
N ARG A 171 6.01 5.77 14.69
CA ARG A 171 6.77 6.98 15.08
C ARG A 171 7.64 6.74 16.32
N ALA A 172 7.14 5.99 17.31
CA ALA A 172 7.90 5.67 18.51
C ALA A 172 9.06 4.69 18.24
N LEU A 173 8.86 3.70 17.37
CA LEU A 173 9.90 2.73 17.00
C LEU A 173 10.96 3.32 16.06
N PHE A 174 10.57 4.25 15.19
CA PHE A 174 11.43 4.87 14.19
C PHE A 174 11.40 6.40 14.29
N PRO A 175 11.86 7.00 15.41
CA PRO A 175 11.72 8.44 15.68
C PRO A 175 12.43 9.34 14.66
N ASN A 176 13.42 8.80 13.95
CA ASN A 176 14.19 9.51 12.93
C ASN A 176 13.64 9.32 11.51
N THR A 177 12.50 8.64 11.35
CA THR A 177 11.84 8.43 10.06
C THR A 177 10.54 9.22 10.03
N PRO A 178 10.50 10.38 9.32
CA PRO A 178 9.28 11.15 9.14
C PRO A 178 8.15 10.27 8.57
N LEU A 179 7.03 10.26 9.29
CA LEU A 179 5.79 9.58 8.89
C LEU A 179 4.66 10.60 8.76
N HIS A 180 4.24 10.83 7.52
CA HIS A 180 3.13 11.68 7.14
C HIS A 180 1.90 10.84 6.81
N THR A 181 0.72 11.36 7.09
CA THR A 181 -0.55 10.73 6.73
C THR A 181 -1.38 11.72 5.95
N ILE A 182 -1.85 11.31 4.78
CA ILE A 182 -2.83 12.02 3.96
C ILE A 182 -4.12 11.21 4.00
N GLU A 183 -5.14 11.78 4.62
CA GLU A 183 -6.46 11.17 4.77
C GLU A 183 -7.42 11.85 3.79
N LEU A 184 -8.14 11.06 3.00
CA LEU A 184 -9.02 11.57 1.96
C LEU A 184 -10.50 11.52 2.35
N GLY A 185 -10.87 11.28 3.61
CA GLY A 185 -12.23 11.50 4.08
C GLY A 185 -13.33 10.65 3.42
N LYS A 186 -13.00 9.53 2.76
CA LYS A 186 -13.97 8.59 2.20
C LYS A 186 -14.82 8.03 3.32
N LYS A 187 -16.14 7.97 3.08
CA LYS A 187 -17.09 7.36 4.01
C LYS A 187 -17.87 6.26 3.31
N VAL A 188 -17.50 5.01 3.58
CA VAL A 188 -18.10 3.82 2.97
C VAL A 188 -19.60 3.73 3.26
N ALA A 189 -20.01 3.91 4.52
CA ALA A 189 -21.42 3.79 4.92
C ALA A 189 -22.32 4.86 4.28
N GLU A 190 -21.77 6.05 4.01
CA GLU A 190 -22.46 7.16 3.37
C GLU A 190 -22.25 7.18 1.84
N LYS A 191 -21.58 6.15 1.28
CA LYS A 191 -21.16 6.08 -0.14
C LYS A 191 -20.50 7.35 -0.66
N SER A 192 -19.76 8.04 0.21
CA SER A 192 -19.07 9.27 -0.14
C SER A 192 -17.69 8.94 -0.70
N PRO A 193 -17.32 9.46 -1.89
CA PRO A 193 -16.01 9.19 -2.48
C PRO A 193 -14.88 9.86 -1.69
N PRO A 194 -13.60 9.50 -1.96
CA PRO A 194 -12.45 10.25 -1.46
C PRO A 194 -12.53 11.74 -1.86
N GLN A 195 -12.13 12.60 -0.94
CA GLN A 195 -12.02 14.04 -1.08
C GLN A 195 -10.62 14.39 -1.60
N LEU A 196 -10.54 14.69 -2.89
CA LEU A 196 -9.30 15.06 -3.57
C LEU A 196 -9.19 16.59 -3.66
N LYS A 197 -7.98 17.14 -3.48
CA LYS A 197 -7.69 18.53 -3.78
C LYS A 197 -7.45 18.70 -5.28
N GLU A 198 -8.05 19.75 -5.84
CA GLU A 198 -7.80 20.11 -7.23
C GLU A 198 -6.33 20.53 -7.42
N VAL A 199 -5.57 19.80 -8.25
CA VAL A 199 -4.19 20.14 -8.60
C VAL A 199 -4.18 20.94 -9.90
N LYS A 200 -3.86 22.23 -9.82
CA LYS A 200 -3.68 23.09 -11.02
C LYS A 200 -2.25 22.97 -11.55
N ILE A 201 -2.06 22.19 -12.61
CA ILE A 201 -0.77 22.09 -13.30
C ILE A 201 -0.55 23.38 -14.10
N THR A 202 0.32 24.26 -13.60
CA THR A 202 0.70 25.47 -14.34
C THR A 202 1.96 25.15 -15.14
N LYS A 203 1.87 25.16 -16.49
CA LYS A 203 3.06 24.98 -17.35
C LYS A 203 4.11 26.03 -17.00
N MET A 204 5.27 25.61 -16.51
CA MET A 204 6.43 26.51 -16.42
C MET A 204 6.84 26.91 -17.84
N LYS A 205 6.76 28.21 -18.15
CA LYS A 205 7.40 28.75 -19.36
C LYS A 205 8.92 28.64 -19.18
N THR A 206 9.53 27.65 -19.82
CA THR A 206 10.99 27.61 -19.99
C THR A 206 11.41 28.79 -20.85
N ASN A 207 11.94 29.84 -20.23
CA ASN A 207 12.68 30.88 -20.93
C ASN A 207 14.05 30.30 -21.35
N LEU A 208 14.05 29.56 -22.46
CA LEU A 208 15.27 29.28 -23.20
C LEU A 208 15.72 30.62 -23.82
N LYS A 209 16.61 31.33 -23.12
CA LYS A 209 17.42 32.38 -23.76
C LYS A 209 18.33 31.68 -24.77
N LYS A 210 18.15 32.01 -26.05
CA LYS A 210 19.07 31.69 -27.14
C LYS A 210 20.39 32.44 -26.96
#